data_AF-A0A8B9TIG7-F1
#
_entry.id   AF-A0A8B9TIG7-F1
#
_cell.length_a   1.000
_cell.length_b   1.000
_cell.length_c   1.000
_cell.angle_alpha   90.00
_cell.angle_beta   90.00
_cell.angle_gamma   90.00
#
_symmetry.space_group_name_H-M   'P 1'
#
loop_
_entity.id
_entity.type
_entity.pdbx_description
1 polymer ?
#
loop_
_entity_poly.entity_id
_entity_poly.type
_entity_poly.pdbx_seq_one_letter_code
_entity_poly.pdbx_strand_id
1 'polypeptide(L)'
;MEQESSNEEATEEAAEEAAEEAAEEPPEEAAEEAAEEAVEEAAEEALSDTSAPGLFLEQAEGEETLIAQLIASQDANEELCAELKNARDDYDLATGVMCSLQRQLEIQESQLRKTESENERLEKELRERENQLQAMSAKFCSLREEWKHEEMIVTTEKENCSLRQVVTEQESKLAEQNKLISDLQGAVSQLEAEALTSRYQIHKQQRAQEEMQSQAETLQHTELQTRVALECLTSRFERFRSKIIQATFGTAGNKPPQAELTDEEVLEAMQKIINERIEFHQMLKQKGVRLPSLYNIDTVTSSPTNSKGRRKSPAR
;
A
#
# COMPACT_ATOMS: atom_id res chain seq x y z
N MET A 1 -6.88 2.72 13.92
CA MET A 1 -5.92 1.64 14.23
C MET A 1 -4.75 1.92 13.31
N GLU A 2 -3.72 2.67 13.67
CA GLU A 2 -3.01 2.80 14.94
C GLU A 2 -2.72 4.28 15.22
N GLN A 3 -3.25 4.78 16.32
CA GLN A 3 -2.92 6.05 16.96
C GLN A 3 -2.91 5.67 18.44
N GLU A 4 -1.75 5.39 19.02
CA GLU A 4 -1.53 5.21 20.46
C GLU A 4 -0.06 4.75 20.67
N SER A 5 0.88 5.70 20.70
CA SER A 5 2.19 5.51 21.37
C SER A 5 2.83 6.86 21.71
N SER A 6 2.03 7.79 22.23
CA SER A 6 2.51 9.07 22.74
C SER A 6 1.85 9.32 24.09
N ASN A 7 2.38 8.66 25.13
CA ASN A 7 2.33 9.06 26.54
C ASN A 7 2.74 7.86 27.41
N GLU A 8 4.04 7.64 27.60
CA GLU A 8 4.50 6.81 28.72
C GLU A 8 6.00 7.02 28.98
N GLU A 9 6.45 8.27 29.13
CA GLU A 9 7.80 8.55 29.65
C GLU A 9 7.90 10.00 30.14
N ALA A 10 7.07 10.35 31.14
CA ALA A 10 7.09 11.70 31.71
C ALA A 10 6.55 11.74 33.15
N THR A 11 6.92 10.79 34.02
CA THR A 11 6.60 10.89 35.46
C THR A 11 7.51 9.99 36.31
N GLU A 12 8.83 10.22 36.36
CA GLU A 12 9.65 9.62 37.44
C GLU A 12 11.01 10.33 37.63
N GLU A 13 11.02 11.64 37.89
CA GLU A 13 12.26 12.30 38.39
C GLU A 13 11.97 13.64 39.08
N ALA A 14 11.03 13.64 40.04
CA ALA A 14 10.72 14.81 40.84
C ALA A 14 10.19 14.41 42.23
N ALA A 15 10.98 13.67 43.00
CA ALA A 15 10.70 13.39 44.40
C ALA A 15 11.91 12.81 45.16
N GLU A 16 13.04 13.53 45.24
CA GLU A 16 14.01 13.29 46.30
C GLU A 16 14.80 14.58 46.57
N GLU A 17 15.12 14.84 47.84
CA GLU A 17 15.79 16.02 48.40
C GLU A 17 14.96 17.30 48.60
N ALA A 18 13.93 17.17 49.44
CA ALA A 18 13.49 18.27 50.30
C ALA A 18 12.96 17.71 51.63
N ALA A 19 13.86 17.38 52.57
CA ALA A 19 13.57 17.28 54.00
C ALA A 19 14.83 16.86 54.78
N GLU A 20 15.57 17.82 55.34
CA GLU A 20 16.09 17.64 56.71
C GLU A 20 16.34 19.02 57.32
N GLU A 21 15.40 19.42 58.19
CA GLU A 21 15.45 20.64 58.97
C GLU A 21 15.58 20.24 60.45
N ALA A 22 16.53 20.90 61.12
CA ALA A 22 16.53 21.30 62.53
C ALA A 22 16.77 20.28 63.68
N ALA A 23 17.68 20.72 64.56
CA ALA A 23 17.78 20.58 66.04
C ALA A 23 19.21 20.13 66.41
N GLU A 24 19.94 20.66 67.40
CA GLU A 24 19.69 21.60 68.49
C GLU A 24 21.09 21.90 69.08
N GLU A 25 21.39 23.18 69.36
CA GLU A 25 22.11 23.76 70.52
C GLU A 25 23.47 23.23 71.06
N PRO A 26 24.20 23.96 71.94
CA PRO A 26 24.10 25.37 72.39
C PRO A 26 25.44 26.16 72.30
N PRO A 27 25.44 27.47 72.63
CA PRO A 27 26.64 28.23 72.97
C PRO A 27 26.70 28.51 74.49
N GLU A 28 27.63 27.92 75.22
CA GLU A 28 27.95 28.30 76.61
C GLU A 28 29.43 28.09 76.93
N GLU A 29 30.08 29.18 77.36
CA GLU A 29 30.92 29.32 78.57
C GLU A 29 31.65 30.69 78.46
N ALA A 30 31.15 31.70 79.19
CA ALA A 30 31.68 32.18 80.47
C ALA A 30 32.97 33.03 80.27
N ALA A 31 33.00 34.35 80.46
CA ALA A 31 32.63 35.18 81.61
C ALA A 31 33.30 34.74 82.92
N GLU A 32 34.55 35.13 83.12
CA GLU A 32 35.27 35.29 84.41
C GLU A 32 36.64 35.92 84.03
N GLU A 33 37.25 36.87 84.73
CA GLU A 33 36.94 37.55 85.98
C GLU A 33 37.79 38.83 86.00
N ALA A 34 37.28 39.88 86.62
CA ALA A 34 38.03 41.04 87.04
C ALA A 34 38.43 40.84 88.51
N ALA A 35 39.70 41.06 88.87
CA ALA A 35 40.17 41.31 90.24
C ALA A 35 41.64 41.76 90.12
N GLU A 36 41.99 42.99 90.52
CA GLU A 36 42.56 43.33 91.86
C GLU A 36 43.97 42.73 92.03
N GLU A 37 45.02 43.44 92.43
CA GLU A 37 45.11 44.52 93.41
C GLU A 37 46.16 45.56 93.03
N ALA A 38 45.81 46.81 93.26
CA ALA A 38 46.73 47.86 93.67
C ALA A 38 46.37 48.21 95.12
N VAL A 39 47.23 47.87 96.08
CA VAL A 39 47.24 48.33 97.49
C VAL A 39 48.71 48.22 97.90
N GLU A 40 49.47 49.32 98.00
CA GLU A 40 49.51 50.28 99.11
C GLU A 40 50.09 49.65 100.39
N GLU A 41 51.33 50.01 100.74
CA GLU A 41 51.65 50.35 102.12
C GLU A 41 52.83 51.34 102.15
N ALA A 42 52.47 52.60 102.33
CA ALA A 42 53.33 53.65 102.85
C ALA A 42 52.59 54.23 104.05
N ALA A 43 53.07 53.98 105.27
CA ALA A 43 52.81 54.78 106.48
C ALA A 43 53.59 54.14 107.63
N GLU A 44 54.55 54.87 108.22
CA GLU A 44 54.47 55.39 109.60
C GLU A 44 55.00 54.34 110.61
N GLU A 45 55.83 54.64 111.60
CA GLU A 45 55.85 55.79 112.48
C GLU A 45 57.28 56.15 112.91
N ALA A 46 57.52 57.45 112.99
CA ALA A 46 58.59 58.05 113.77
C ALA A 46 57.98 58.63 115.05
N LEU A 47 58.28 58.06 116.22
CA LEU A 47 58.14 58.66 117.55
C LEU A 47 58.95 57.78 118.52
N SER A 48 59.63 58.23 119.57
CA SER A 48 60.09 59.53 120.04
C SER A 48 60.82 59.20 121.35
N ASP A 49 61.85 59.98 121.65
CA ASP A 49 62.57 60.10 122.92
C ASP A 49 61.87 59.56 124.18
N THR A 50 62.60 58.81 125.01
CA THR A 50 62.69 59.10 126.46
C THR A 50 63.78 58.28 127.18
N SER A 51 64.73 59.03 127.74
CA SER A 51 65.36 58.81 129.05
C SER A 51 66.28 57.60 129.29
N ALA A 52 67.58 57.86 129.20
CA ALA A 52 68.59 57.32 130.14
C ALA A 52 68.29 57.80 131.59
N PRO A 53 68.94 57.31 132.69
CA PRO A 53 70.20 56.56 132.74
C PRO A 53 70.30 55.43 133.81
N GLY A 54 71.35 54.61 133.71
CA GLY A 54 71.92 53.85 134.83
C GLY A 54 72.09 52.35 134.54
N LEU A 55 73.22 51.95 133.94
CA LEU A 55 74.40 51.42 134.65
C LEU A 55 74.20 49.99 135.21
N PHE A 56 74.69 48.96 134.51
CA PHE A 56 76.01 48.34 134.76
C PHE A 56 76.16 47.00 134.01
N LEU A 57 77.30 46.88 133.30
CA LEU A 57 78.00 45.68 132.84
C LEU A 57 77.39 44.79 131.73
N GLU A 58 78.25 44.54 130.73
CA GLU A 58 78.21 43.42 129.76
C GLU A 58 77.37 43.64 128.48
N GLN A 59 77.79 44.62 127.66
CA GLN A 59 77.18 44.88 126.35
C GLN A 59 78.26 45.43 125.39
N ALA A 60 79.05 44.52 124.82
CA ALA A 60 79.99 44.79 123.72
C ALA A 60 79.92 43.70 122.62
N GLU A 61 79.46 42.49 122.96
CA GLU A 61 79.32 41.39 121.99
C GLU A 61 78.01 41.47 121.17
N GLY A 62 76.96 42.13 121.68
CA GLY A 62 75.66 42.24 120.99
C GLY A 62 75.67 43.15 119.76
N GLU A 63 76.42 44.26 119.79
CA GLU A 63 76.49 45.22 118.67
C GLU A 63 77.24 44.63 117.47
N GLU A 64 78.31 43.87 117.72
CA GLU A 64 79.10 43.20 116.68
C GLU A 64 78.29 42.09 115.98
N THR A 65 77.44 41.35 116.72
CA THR A 65 76.51 40.38 116.13
C THR A 65 75.42 41.03 115.28
N LEU A 66 74.91 42.19 115.69
CA LEU A 66 73.92 42.95 114.92
C LEU A 66 74.53 43.54 113.64
N ILE A 67 75.78 44.01 113.70
CA ILE A 67 76.53 44.49 112.52
C ILE A 67 76.79 43.33 111.55
N ALA A 68 77.22 42.16 112.05
CA ALA A 68 77.42 40.98 111.20
C ALA A 68 76.11 40.50 110.55
N GLN A 69 74.98 40.56 111.28
CA GLN A 69 73.67 40.22 110.75
C GLN A 69 73.16 41.24 109.72
N LEU A 70 73.47 42.53 109.90
CA LEU A 70 73.19 43.58 108.92
C LEU A 70 74.01 43.38 107.64
N ILE A 71 75.31 43.09 107.76
CA ILE A 71 76.19 42.80 106.62
C ILE A 71 75.72 41.55 105.88
N ALA A 72 75.43 40.45 106.58
CA ALA A 72 74.91 39.23 105.95
C ALA A 72 73.55 39.45 105.26
N SER A 73 72.68 40.28 105.84
CA SER A 73 71.41 40.67 105.21
C SER A 73 71.62 41.58 104.00
N GLN A 74 72.65 42.42 104.01
CA GLN A 74 73.03 43.26 102.87
C GLN A 74 73.61 42.42 101.73
N ASP A 75 74.52 41.50 102.02
CA ASP A 75 75.10 40.57 101.03
C ASP A 75 74.01 39.70 100.39
N ALA A 76 73.06 39.17 101.19
CA ALA A 76 71.91 38.43 100.68
C ALA A 76 70.99 39.29 99.80
N ASN A 77 70.78 40.57 100.15
CA ASN A 77 70.02 41.49 99.30
C ASN A 77 70.74 41.81 97.99
N GLU A 78 72.08 41.91 98.00
CA GLU A 78 72.88 42.10 96.79
C GLU A 78 72.82 40.87 95.87
N GLU A 79 72.89 39.66 96.45
CA GLU A 79 72.71 38.39 95.73
C GLU A 79 71.30 38.28 95.14
N LEU A 80 70.25 38.57 95.92
CA LEU A 80 68.87 38.61 95.45
C LEU A 80 68.68 39.64 94.33
N CYS A 81 69.30 40.82 94.42
CA CYS A 81 69.25 41.82 93.35
C CYS A 81 69.93 41.31 92.06
N ALA A 82 71.03 40.58 92.17
CA ALA A 82 71.72 40.00 91.03
C ALA A 82 70.90 38.86 90.40
N GLU A 83 70.29 38.00 91.20
CA GLU A 83 69.38 36.95 90.73
C GLU A 83 68.14 37.52 90.04
N LEU A 84 67.52 38.54 90.63
CA LEU A 84 66.37 39.24 90.04
C LEU A 84 66.75 39.86 88.69
N LYS A 85 67.95 40.47 88.60
CA LYS A 85 68.47 40.99 87.34
C LYS A 85 68.67 39.90 86.29
N ASN A 86 69.26 38.76 86.65
CA ASN A 86 69.44 37.64 85.73
C ASN A 86 68.09 37.09 85.26
N ALA A 87 67.12 36.90 86.17
CA ALA A 87 65.77 36.44 85.84
C ALA A 87 65.04 37.42 84.91
N ARG A 88 65.26 38.73 85.09
CA ARG A 88 64.74 39.76 84.20
C ARG A 88 65.35 39.68 82.81
N ASP A 89 66.67 39.55 82.71
CA ASP A 89 67.37 39.44 81.42
C ASP A 89 66.91 38.16 80.66
N ASP A 90 66.72 37.04 81.38
CA ASP A 90 66.17 35.80 80.83
C ASP A 90 64.72 35.96 80.37
N TYR A 91 63.88 36.67 81.15
CA TYR A 91 62.50 36.99 80.78
C TYR A 91 62.43 37.86 79.53
N ASP A 92 63.27 38.90 79.44
CA ASP A 92 63.34 39.80 78.27
C ASP A 92 63.80 39.02 77.02
N LEU A 93 64.77 38.10 77.16
CA LEU A 93 65.21 37.22 76.08
C LEU A 93 64.09 36.26 75.64
N ALA A 94 63.43 35.58 76.58
CA ALA A 94 62.32 34.68 76.29
C ALA A 94 61.17 35.43 75.60
N THR A 95 60.86 36.64 76.05
CA THR A 95 59.86 37.52 75.44
C THR A 95 60.25 37.89 74.01
N GLY A 96 61.52 38.24 73.76
CA GLY A 96 62.02 38.53 72.42
C GLY A 96 61.94 37.33 71.47
N VAL A 97 62.32 36.14 71.95
CA VAL A 97 62.20 34.88 71.19
C VAL A 97 60.73 34.58 70.89
N MET A 98 59.84 34.68 71.87
CA MET A 98 58.41 34.47 71.72
C MET A 98 57.82 35.43 70.65
N CYS A 99 58.13 36.72 70.72
CA CYS A 99 57.70 37.70 69.71
C CYS A 99 58.21 37.36 68.29
N SER A 100 59.46 36.90 68.18
CA SER A 100 60.05 36.52 66.87
C SER A 100 59.39 35.27 66.27
N LEU A 101 59.11 34.26 67.10
CA LEU A 101 58.42 33.04 66.70
C LEU A 101 56.97 33.32 66.33
N GLN A 102 56.27 34.18 67.10
CA GLN A 102 54.91 34.60 66.78
C GLN A 102 54.84 35.29 65.42
N ARG A 103 55.75 36.23 65.14
CA ARG A 103 55.85 36.88 63.81
C ARG A 103 56.10 35.85 62.70
N GLN A 104 56.98 34.87 62.93
CA GLN A 104 57.27 33.84 61.94
C GLN A 104 56.05 32.93 61.68
N LEU A 105 55.30 32.61 62.74
CA LEU A 105 54.06 31.83 62.68
C LEU A 105 53.01 32.59 61.85
N GLU A 106 52.79 33.88 62.12
CA GLU A 106 51.87 34.73 61.35
C GLU A 106 52.22 34.79 59.86
N ILE A 107 53.52 34.87 59.51
CA ILE A 107 54.00 34.84 58.13
C ILE A 107 53.64 33.49 57.49
N GLN A 108 53.92 32.37 58.17
CA GLN A 108 53.63 31.02 57.67
C GLN A 108 52.12 30.79 57.51
N GLU A 109 51.30 31.23 58.46
CA GLU A 109 49.85 31.17 58.33
C GLU A 109 49.34 31.97 57.13
N SER A 110 49.90 33.16 56.89
CA SER A 110 49.52 33.97 55.73
C SER A 110 49.89 33.29 54.41
N GLN A 111 51.00 32.55 54.39
CA GLN A 111 51.41 31.76 53.22
C GLN A 111 50.50 30.55 53.04
N LEU A 112 50.15 29.86 54.13
CA LEU A 112 49.22 28.73 54.12
C LEU A 112 47.86 29.15 53.56
N ARG A 113 47.26 30.23 54.08
CA ARG A 113 45.98 30.78 53.58
C ARG A 113 46.04 31.13 52.09
N LYS A 114 47.17 31.67 51.61
CA LYS A 114 47.36 31.96 50.18
C LYS A 114 47.38 30.68 49.36
N THR A 115 48.15 29.67 49.78
CA THR A 115 48.23 28.39 49.07
C THR A 115 46.90 27.63 49.08
N GLU A 116 46.15 27.69 50.19
CA GLU A 116 44.79 27.12 50.28
C GLU A 116 43.85 27.79 49.27
N SER A 117 43.84 29.12 49.21
CA SER A 117 43.00 29.85 48.25
C SER A 117 43.38 29.58 46.78
N GLU A 118 44.67 29.37 46.51
CA GLU A 118 45.13 29.00 45.17
C GLU A 118 44.71 27.56 44.81
N ASN A 119 44.80 26.63 45.76
CA ASN A 119 44.34 25.26 45.57
C ASN A 119 42.83 25.22 45.29
N GLU A 120 42.01 25.93 46.07
CA GLU A 120 40.57 26.03 45.83
C GLU A 120 40.24 26.59 44.42
N ARG A 121 41.02 27.58 43.96
CA ARG A 121 40.86 28.13 42.60
C ARG A 121 41.22 27.09 41.54
N LEU A 122 42.33 26.38 41.71
CA LEU A 122 42.75 25.34 40.78
C LEU A 122 41.77 24.17 40.74
N GLU A 123 41.21 23.76 41.88
CA GLU A 123 40.15 22.74 41.95
C GLU A 123 38.88 23.18 41.21
N LYS A 124 38.50 24.46 41.31
CA LYS A 124 37.39 25.02 40.53
C LYS A 124 37.67 24.96 39.04
N GLU A 125 38.86 25.38 38.60
CA GLU A 125 39.26 25.31 37.19
C GLU A 125 39.31 23.87 36.67
N LEU A 126 39.78 22.92 37.48
CA LEU A 126 39.83 21.51 37.13
C LEU A 126 38.41 20.95 36.91
N ARG A 127 37.49 21.22 37.83
CA ARG A 127 36.06 20.84 37.67
C ARG A 127 35.42 21.47 36.44
N GLU A 128 35.70 22.74 36.16
CA GLU A 128 35.19 23.39 34.94
C GLU A 128 35.73 22.73 33.66
N ARG A 129 37.01 22.34 33.64
CA ARG A 129 37.61 21.64 32.51
C ARG A 129 37.07 20.21 32.35
N GLU A 130 36.82 19.51 33.44
CA GLU A 130 36.15 18.20 33.42
C GLU A 130 34.74 18.31 32.83
N ASN A 131 33.95 19.28 33.28
CA ASN A 131 32.62 19.55 32.74
C ASN A 131 32.67 19.88 31.24
N GLN A 132 33.65 20.67 30.80
CA GLN A 132 33.85 20.97 29.38
C GLN A 132 34.21 19.72 28.56
N LEU A 133 35.10 18.86 29.08
CA LEU A 133 35.47 17.61 28.43
C LEU A 133 34.29 16.66 28.32
N GLN A 134 33.49 16.53 29.38
CA GLN A 134 32.28 15.72 29.37
C GLN A 134 31.25 16.24 28.36
N ALA A 135 31.04 17.57 28.31
CA ALA A 135 30.17 18.19 27.32
C ALA A 135 30.65 17.98 25.89
N MET A 136 31.96 18.08 25.63
CA MET A 136 32.53 17.77 24.31
C MET A 136 32.37 16.29 23.96
N SER A 137 32.61 15.38 24.91
CA SER A 137 32.42 13.94 24.71
C SER A 137 30.97 13.63 24.33
N ALA A 138 30.00 14.21 25.03
CA ALA A 138 28.57 14.06 24.71
C ALA A 138 28.25 14.56 23.29
N LYS A 139 28.79 15.71 22.89
CA LYS A 139 28.63 16.24 21.51
C LYS A 139 29.24 15.33 20.45
N PHE A 140 30.41 14.73 20.72
CA PHE A 140 31.00 13.77 19.77
C PHE A 140 30.21 12.47 19.66
N CYS A 141 29.60 12.02 20.76
CA CYS A 141 28.68 10.88 20.74
C CYS A 141 27.44 11.20 19.89
N SER A 142 26.78 12.34 20.14
CA SER A 142 25.57 12.74 19.39
C SER A 142 25.86 12.93 17.90
N LEU A 143 26.97 13.59 17.53
CA LEU A 143 27.37 13.78 16.13
C LEU A 143 27.63 12.45 15.42
N ARG A 144 28.21 11.47 16.13
CA ARG A 144 28.45 10.14 15.57
C ARG A 144 27.13 9.39 15.33
N GLU A 145 26.17 9.51 16.24
CA GLU A 145 24.84 8.89 16.12
C GLU A 145 24.03 9.55 15.01
N GLU A 146 24.05 10.88 14.92
CA GLU A 146 23.41 11.65 13.85
C GLU A 146 23.95 11.26 12.47
N TRP A 147 25.28 11.13 12.33
CA TRP A 147 25.89 10.68 11.08
C TRP A 147 25.43 9.26 10.67
N LYS A 148 25.33 8.33 11.63
CA LYS A 148 24.80 6.98 11.36
C LYS A 148 23.32 7.02 10.97
N HIS A 149 22.53 7.89 11.60
CA HIS A 149 21.12 8.05 11.27
C HIS A 149 20.94 8.63 9.86
N GLU A 150 21.74 9.63 9.49
CA GLU A 150 21.75 10.20 8.14
C GLU A 150 22.11 9.15 7.07
N GLU A 151 23.13 8.33 7.32
CA GLU A 151 23.48 7.22 6.42
C GLU A 151 22.31 6.25 6.23
N MET A 152 21.62 5.90 7.32
CA MET A 152 20.43 5.04 7.32
C MET A 152 19.25 5.68 6.56
N ILE A 153 19.03 6.99 6.71
CA ILE A 153 18.01 7.73 5.95
C ILE A 153 18.33 7.64 4.47
N VAL A 154 19.57 7.94 4.07
CA VAL A 154 20.01 7.88 2.67
C VAL A 154 19.83 6.49 2.07
N THR A 155 20.16 5.42 2.80
CA THR A 155 19.91 4.04 2.32
C THR A 155 18.41 3.75 2.17
N THR A 156 17.61 4.16 3.15
CA THR A 156 16.15 3.96 3.13
C THR A 156 15.48 4.73 1.99
N GLU A 157 15.93 5.96 1.73
CA GLU A 157 15.43 6.79 0.63
C GLU A 157 15.76 6.19 -0.74
N LYS A 158 16.97 5.64 -0.91
CA LYS A 158 17.36 4.92 -2.13
C LYS A 158 16.47 3.70 -2.35
N GLU A 159 16.24 2.89 -1.33
CA GLU A 159 15.35 1.74 -1.38
C GLU A 159 13.91 2.18 -1.72
N ASN A 160 13.41 3.26 -1.10
CA ASN A 160 12.09 3.81 -1.39
C ASN A 160 11.96 4.24 -2.85
N CYS A 161 12.99 4.90 -3.41
CA CYS A 161 13.02 5.29 -4.82
C CYS A 161 13.00 4.06 -5.74
N SER A 162 13.80 3.03 -5.45
CA SER A 162 13.79 1.78 -6.23
C SER A 162 12.44 1.07 -6.15
N LEU A 163 11.81 1.01 -4.98
CA LEU A 163 10.47 0.42 -4.81
C LEU A 163 9.41 1.19 -5.61
N ARG A 164 9.43 2.53 -5.57
CA ARG A 164 8.53 3.36 -6.38
C ARG A 164 8.71 3.09 -7.88
N GLN A 165 9.95 2.96 -8.35
CA GLN A 165 10.23 2.62 -9.74
C GLN A 165 9.60 1.26 -10.12
N VAL A 166 9.79 0.23 -9.29
CA VAL A 166 9.20 -1.10 -9.51
C VAL A 166 7.67 -1.03 -9.54
N VAL A 167 7.05 -0.29 -8.61
CA VAL A 167 5.60 -0.08 -8.59
C VAL A 167 5.12 0.54 -9.89
N THR A 168 5.77 1.62 -10.35
CA THR A 168 5.38 2.27 -11.63
C THR A 168 5.54 1.36 -12.85
N GLU A 169 6.57 0.51 -12.87
CA GLU A 169 6.75 -0.47 -13.95
C GLU A 169 5.67 -1.55 -13.93
N GLN A 170 5.31 -2.03 -12.74
CA GLN A 170 4.22 -2.99 -12.56
C GLN A 170 2.86 -2.39 -12.94
N GLU A 171 2.58 -1.15 -12.57
CA GLU A 171 1.37 -0.42 -12.96
C GLU A 171 1.27 -0.27 -14.49
N SER A 172 2.38 0.06 -15.16
CA SER A 172 2.43 0.11 -16.63
C SER A 172 2.12 -1.25 -17.26
N LYS A 173 2.74 -2.33 -16.76
CA LYS A 173 2.48 -3.71 -17.24
C LYS A 173 1.02 -4.12 -17.02
N LEU A 174 0.44 -3.77 -15.88
CA LEU A 174 -0.99 -4.02 -15.60
C LEU A 174 -1.89 -3.24 -16.57
N ALA A 175 -1.56 -1.99 -16.88
CA ALA A 175 -2.30 -1.19 -17.86
C ALA A 175 -2.24 -1.80 -19.27
N GLU A 176 -1.07 -2.28 -19.70
CA GLU A 176 -0.90 -2.99 -20.98
C GLU A 176 -1.73 -4.29 -21.03
N GLN A 177 -1.70 -5.08 -19.96
CA GLN A 177 -2.51 -6.29 -19.86
C GLN A 177 -4.01 -6.00 -19.90
N ASN A 178 -4.48 -4.97 -19.18
CA ASN A 178 -5.89 -4.55 -19.21
C ASN A 178 -6.33 -4.09 -20.59
N LYS A 179 -5.46 -3.39 -21.33
CA LYS A 179 -5.71 -3.03 -22.72
C LYS A 179 -5.84 -4.29 -23.59
N LEU A 180 -4.92 -5.24 -23.48
CA LEU A 180 -4.98 -6.50 -24.22
C LEU A 180 -6.27 -7.30 -23.90
N ILE A 181 -6.67 -7.34 -22.63
CA ILE A 181 -7.92 -7.99 -22.22
C ILE A 181 -9.11 -7.30 -22.89
N SER A 182 -9.14 -5.97 -22.91
CA SER A 182 -10.22 -5.20 -23.55
C SER A 182 -10.27 -5.44 -25.07
N ASP A 183 -9.10 -5.47 -25.73
CA ASP A 183 -8.98 -5.75 -27.16
C ASP A 183 -9.48 -7.17 -27.49
N LEU A 184 -9.09 -8.17 -26.68
CA LEU A 184 -9.55 -9.56 -26.83
C LEU A 184 -11.06 -9.70 -26.57
N GLN A 185 -11.60 -9.04 -25.56
CA GLN A 185 -13.05 -9.01 -25.29
C GLN A 185 -13.82 -8.38 -26.47
N GLY A 186 -13.27 -7.31 -27.06
CA GLY A 186 -13.79 -6.71 -28.28
C GLY A 186 -13.80 -7.69 -29.45
N ALA A 187 -12.71 -8.41 -29.68
CA ALA A 187 -12.59 -9.41 -30.73
C ALA A 187 -13.56 -10.59 -30.54
N VAL A 188 -13.70 -11.09 -29.31
CA VAL A 188 -14.68 -12.14 -28.97
C VAL A 188 -16.10 -11.67 -29.28
N SER A 189 -16.46 -10.44 -28.86
CA SER A 189 -17.79 -9.87 -29.12
C SER A 189 -18.07 -9.73 -30.62
N GLN A 190 -17.07 -9.35 -31.42
CA GLN A 190 -17.19 -9.27 -32.88
C GLN A 190 -17.40 -10.65 -33.52
N LEU A 191 -16.59 -11.64 -33.13
CA LEU A 191 -16.71 -13.00 -33.64
C LEU A 191 -18.05 -13.65 -33.27
N GLU A 192 -18.56 -13.39 -32.07
CA GLU A 192 -19.89 -13.86 -31.66
C GLU A 192 -21.01 -13.25 -32.52
N ALA A 193 -20.93 -11.95 -32.81
CA ALA A 193 -21.90 -11.28 -33.69
C ALA A 193 -21.84 -11.81 -35.14
N GLU A 194 -20.64 -12.07 -35.67
CA GLU A 194 -20.44 -12.69 -36.98
C GLU A 194 -20.99 -14.12 -37.02
N ALA A 195 -20.73 -14.92 -35.98
CA ALA A 195 -21.23 -16.30 -35.87
C ALA A 195 -22.77 -16.35 -35.85
N LEU A 196 -23.41 -15.44 -35.09
CA LEU A 196 -24.87 -15.32 -35.08
C LEU A 196 -25.43 -14.95 -36.44
N THR A 197 -24.79 -13.99 -37.12
CA THR A 197 -25.19 -13.54 -38.46
C THR A 197 -25.06 -14.66 -39.49
N SER A 198 -23.94 -15.37 -39.48
CA SER A 198 -23.70 -16.53 -40.34
C SER A 198 -24.74 -17.62 -40.11
N ARG A 199 -25.03 -17.95 -38.84
CA ARG A 199 -26.05 -18.95 -38.48
C ARG A 199 -27.43 -18.56 -39.00
N TYR A 200 -27.80 -17.29 -38.90
CA TYR A 200 -29.06 -16.78 -39.46
C TYR A 200 -29.11 -16.92 -40.99
N GLN A 201 -28.02 -16.59 -41.69
CA GLN A 201 -27.93 -16.72 -43.15
C GLN A 201 -28.05 -18.19 -43.59
N ILE A 202 -27.37 -19.11 -42.91
CA ILE A 202 -27.45 -20.55 -43.19
C ILE A 202 -28.90 -21.04 -43.04
N HIS A 203 -29.59 -20.70 -41.94
CA HIS A 203 -30.98 -21.10 -41.76
C HIS A 203 -31.94 -20.51 -42.80
N LYS A 204 -31.69 -19.27 -43.23
CA LYS A 204 -32.47 -18.64 -44.30
C LYS A 204 -32.26 -19.36 -45.63
N GLN A 205 -31.00 -19.68 -45.96
CA GLN A 205 -30.66 -20.40 -47.18
C GLN A 205 -31.23 -21.82 -47.18
N GLN A 206 -31.17 -22.52 -46.04
CA GLN A 206 -31.73 -23.86 -45.89
C GLN A 206 -33.24 -23.88 -46.15
N ARG A 207 -34.01 -22.93 -45.59
CA ARG A 207 -35.44 -22.82 -45.89
C ARG A 207 -35.73 -22.59 -47.37
N ALA A 208 -35.00 -21.69 -48.01
CA ALA A 208 -35.15 -21.44 -49.44
C ALA A 208 -34.83 -22.69 -50.28
N GLN A 209 -33.83 -23.47 -49.86
CA GLN A 209 -33.49 -24.74 -50.50
C GLN A 209 -34.60 -25.79 -50.33
N GLU A 210 -35.16 -25.93 -49.14
CA GLU A 210 -36.28 -26.84 -48.86
C GLU A 210 -37.54 -26.47 -49.67
N GLU A 211 -37.84 -25.18 -49.78
CA GLU A 211 -38.94 -24.67 -50.62
C GLU A 211 -38.72 -25.00 -52.11
N MET A 212 -37.52 -24.75 -52.63
CA MET A 212 -37.15 -25.10 -54.02
C MET A 212 -37.22 -26.61 -54.28
N GLN A 213 -36.78 -27.43 -53.31
CA GLN A 213 -36.82 -28.87 -53.42
C GLN A 213 -38.27 -29.40 -53.45
N SER A 214 -39.13 -28.90 -52.57
CA SER A 214 -40.57 -29.20 -52.58
C SER A 214 -41.22 -28.83 -53.91
N GLN A 215 -40.90 -27.64 -54.46
CA GLN A 215 -41.39 -27.24 -55.77
C GLN A 215 -40.90 -28.18 -56.88
N ALA A 216 -39.63 -28.58 -56.87
CA ALA A 216 -39.09 -29.53 -57.84
C ALA A 216 -39.80 -30.89 -57.78
N GLU A 217 -40.05 -31.42 -56.58
CA GLU A 217 -40.78 -32.68 -56.37
C GLU A 217 -42.22 -32.59 -56.91
N THR A 218 -42.91 -31.48 -56.64
CA THR A 218 -44.28 -31.27 -57.17
C THR A 218 -44.28 -31.19 -58.70
N LEU A 219 -43.33 -30.46 -59.30
CA LEU A 219 -43.17 -30.38 -60.76
C LEU A 219 -42.89 -31.76 -61.36
N GLN A 220 -41.99 -32.54 -60.77
CA GLN A 220 -41.68 -33.90 -61.22
C GLN A 220 -42.91 -34.81 -61.20
N HIS A 221 -43.74 -34.74 -60.14
CA HIS A 221 -45.00 -35.48 -60.08
C HIS A 221 -45.98 -35.06 -61.20
N THR A 222 -46.12 -33.76 -61.45
CA THR A 222 -47.01 -33.26 -62.53
C THR A 222 -46.49 -33.62 -63.92
N GLU A 223 -45.17 -33.61 -64.13
CA GLU A 223 -44.53 -34.07 -65.37
C GLU A 223 -44.85 -35.54 -65.62
N LEU A 224 -44.64 -36.41 -64.62
CA LEU A 224 -44.91 -37.83 -64.73
C LEU A 224 -46.39 -38.11 -65.01
N GLN A 225 -47.29 -37.42 -64.31
CA GLN A 225 -48.73 -37.54 -64.54
C GLN A 225 -49.11 -37.16 -65.98
N THR A 226 -48.52 -36.07 -66.49
CA THR A 226 -48.76 -35.61 -67.86
C THR A 226 -48.20 -36.62 -68.88
N ARG A 227 -47.03 -37.20 -68.61
CA ARG A 227 -46.40 -38.24 -69.46
C ARG A 227 -47.30 -39.47 -69.58
N VAL A 228 -47.83 -39.97 -68.47
CA VAL A 228 -48.76 -41.11 -68.45
C VAL A 228 -50.05 -40.79 -69.22
N ALA A 229 -50.59 -39.57 -69.07
CA ALA A 229 -51.77 -39.15 -69.81
C ALA A 229 -51.51 -39.08 -71.33
N LEU A 230 -50.33 -38.59 -71.74
CA LEU A 230 -49.91 -38.59 -73.15
C LEU A 230 -49.79 -40.02 -73.69
N GLU A 231 -49.14 -40.94 -72.98
CA GLU A 231 -49.03 -42.35 -73.39
C GLU A 231 -50.40 -43.03 -73.58
N CYS A 232 -51.35 -42.75 -72.67
CA CYS A 232 -52.73 -43.24 -72.78
C CYS A 232 -53.44 -42.69 -74.02
N LEU A 233 -53.28 -41.39 -74.30
CA LEU A 233 -53.85 -40.75 -75.49
C LEU A 233 -53.23 -41.32 -76.77
N THR A 234 -51.91 -41.45 -76.84
CA THR A 234 -51.20 -42.06 -77.97
C THR A 234 -51.70 -43.47 -78.23
N SER A 235 -51.80 -44.32 -77.20
CA SER A 235 -52.33 -45.69 -77.33
C SER A 235 -53.77 -45.71 -77.87
N ARG A 236 -54.61 -44.74 -77.46
CA ARG A 236 -55.97 -44.60 -77.95
C ARG A 236 -56.00 -44.14 -79.41
N PHE A 237 -55.13 -43.20 -79.81
CA PHE A 237 -54.97 -42.78 -81.20
C PHE A 237 -54.49 -43.92 -82.08
N GLU A 238 -53.51 -44.71 -81.65
CA GLU A 238 -53.04 -45.90 -82.38
C GLU A 238 -54.15 -46.92 -82.59
N ARG A 239 -55.03 -47.11 -81.60
CA ARG A 239 -56.20 -47.98 -81.75
C ARG A 239 -57.20 -47.43 -82.77
N PHE A 240 -57.45 -46.12 -82.78
CA PHE A 240 -58.31 -45.49 -83.80
C PHE A 240 -57.69 -45.59 -85.18
N ARG A 241 -56.41 -45.29 -85.30
CA ARG A 241 -55.61 -45.44 -86.51
C ARG A 241 -55.70 -46.87 -87.06
N SER A 242 -55.50 -47.87 -86.22
CA SER A 242 -55.65 -49.29 -86.59
C SER A 242 -57.06 -49.62 -87.10
N LYS A 243 -58.11 -49.09 -86.48
CA LYS A 243 -59.50 -49.26 -86.95
C LYS A 243 -59.74 -48.61 -88.31
N ILE A 244 -59.17 -47.42 -88.53
CA ILE A 244 -59.25 -46.72 -89.81
C ILE A 244 -58.54 -47.55 -90.89
N ILE A 245 -57.29 -47.97 -90.65
CA ILE A 245 -56.55 -48.84 -91.57
C ILE A 245 -57.34 -50.11 -91.88
N GLN A 246 -57.90 -50.78 -90.86
CA GLN A 246 -58.71 -51.97 -91.05
C GLN A 246 -59.97 -51.70 -91.89
N ALA A 247 -60.64 -50.56 -91.67
CA ALA A 247 -61.82 -50.17 -92.46
C ALA A 247 -61.46 -49.83 -93.91
N THR A 248 -60.30 -49.21 -94.16
CA THR A 248 -59.84 -48.82 -95.50
C THR A 248 -59.35 -50.02 -96.31
N PHE A 249 -58.54 -50.90 -95.72
CA PHE A 249 -57.91 -52.02 -96.43
C PHE A 249 -58.64 -53.35 -96.25
N GLY A 250 -59.63 -53.43 -95.35
CA GLY A 250 -60.48 -54.60 -95.16
C GLY A 250 -61.67 -54.68 -96.12
N THR A 251 -61.93 -53.64 -96.93
CA THR A 251 -62.98 -53.66 -97.95
C THR A 251 -62.63 -54.57 -99.12
N ALA A 252 -63.58 -55.40 -99.56
CA ALA A 252 -63.39 -56.34 -100.67
C ALA A 252 -62.86 -55.65 -101.93
N GLY A 253 -61.69 -56.08 -102.42
CA GLY A 253 -61.02 -55.54 -103.60
C GLY A 253 -59.70 -54.81 -103.32
N ASN A 254 -59.45 -54.37 -102.08
CA ASN A 254 -58.20 -53.72 -101.71
C ASN A 254 -57.14 -54.72 -101.24
N LYS A 255 -55.88 -54.50 -101.62
CA LYS A 255 -54.75 -55.34 -101.19
C LYS A 255 -54.34 -54.95 -99.77
N PRO A 256 -54.06 -55.93 -98.88
CA PRO A 256 -53.57 -55.62 -97.55
C PRO A 256 -52.18 -54.98 -97.63
N PRO A 257 -51.90 -53.97 -96.79
CA PRO A 257 -50.60 -53.30 -96.76
C PRO A 257 -49.49 -54.24 -96.26
N GLN A 258 -48.31 -54.15 -96.88
CA GLN A 258 -47.15 -55.03 -96.58
C GLN A 258 -46.01 -54.34 -95.80
N ALA A 259 -46.12 -53.02 -95.53
CA ALA A 259 -45.13 -52.23 -94.78
C ALA A 259 -45.82 -51.23 -93.84
N GLU A 260 -45.04 -50.52 -93.01
CA GLU A 260 -45.54 -49.40 -92.20
C GLU A 260 -46.17 -48.35 -93.11
N LEU A 261 -47.50 -48.27 -93.05
CA LEU A 261 -48.32 -47.29 -93.76
C LEU A 261 -48.17 -45.93 -93.10
N THR A 262 -48.00 -44.87 -93.88
CA THR A 262 -48.08 -43.49 -93.39
C THR A 262 -49.53 -43.01 -93.35
N ASP A 263 -49.84 -42.04 -92.48
CA ASP A 263 -51.23 -41.53 -92.36
C ASP A 263 -51.73 -40.90 -93.66
N GLU A 264 -50.84 -40.28 -94.43
CA GLU A 264 -51.16 -39.71 -95.73
C GLU A 264 -51.59 -40.79 -96.73
N GLU A 265 -50.84 -41.89 -96.83
CA GLU A 265 -51.17 -43.02 -97.71
C GLU A 265 -52.50 -43.69 -97.33
N VAL A 266 -52.84 -43.75 -96.04
CA VAL A 266 -54.16 -44.25 -95.59
C VAL A 266 -55.27 -43.31 -96.08
N LEU A 267 -55.07 -42.00 -95.97
CA LEU A 267 -56.02 -40.99 -96.41
C LEU A 267 -56.22 -41.02 -97.94
N GLU A 268 -55.13 -41.14 -98.71
CA GLU A 268 -55.20 -41.30 -100.16
C GLU A 268 -56.00 -42.55 -100.55
N ALA A 269 -55.76 -43.68 -99.87
CA ALA A 269 -56.51 -44.91 -100.11
C ALA A 269 -58.00 -44.77 -99.74
N MET A 270 -58.32 -44.11 -98.61
CA MET A 270 -59.71 -43.78 -98.25
C MET A 270 -60.38 -42.92 -99.32
N GLN A 271 -59.69 -41.87 -99.79
CA GLN A 271 -60.20 -40.98 -100.83
C GLN A 271 -60.44 -41.73 -102.14
N LYS A 272 -59.55 -42.65 -102.51
CA LYS A 272 -59.72 -43.53 -103.66
C LYS A 272 -60.98 -44.40 -103.53
N ILE A 273 -61.19 -45.07 -102.40
CA ILE A 273 -62.41 -45.88 -102.15
C ILE A 273 -63.67 -45.01 -102.27
N ILE A 274 -63.66 -43.81 -101.70
CA ILE A 274 -64.78 -42.87 -101.78
C ILE A 274 -65.07 -42.52 -103.25
N ASN A 275 -64.04 -42.15 -104.01
CA ASN A 275 -64.17 -41.82 -105.44
C ASN A 275 -64.72 -43.01 -106.24
N GLU A 276 -64.16 -44.21 -106.08
CA GLU A 276 -64.62 -45.43 -106.74
C GLU A 276 -66.09 -45.76 -106.40
N ARG A 277 -66.49 -45.59 -105.13
CA ARG A 277 -67.88 -45.80 -104.70
C ARG A 277 -68.83 -44.77 -105.33
N ILE A 278 -68.41 -43.50 -105.43
CA ILE A 278 -69.17 -42.44 -106.10
C ILE A 278 -69.33 -42.76 -107.59
N GLU A 279 -68.25 -43.13 -108.27
CA GLU A 279 -68.27 -43.53 -109.69
C GLU A 279 -69.19 -44.74 -109.92
N PHE A 280 -69.08 -45.78 -109.09
CA PHE A 280 -69.94 -46.96 -109.18
C PHE A 280 -71.42 -46.62 -108.94
N HIS A 281 -71.71 -45.75 -107.98
CA HIS A 281 -73.06 -45.26 -107.73
C HIS A 281 -73.62 -44.48 -108.95
N GLN A 282 -72.81 -43.65 -109.59
CA GLN A 282 -73.19 -42.96 -110.82
C GLN A 282 -73.46 -43.97 -111.96
N MET A 283 -72.63 -45.01 -112.09
CA MET A 283 -72.79 -46.07 -113.08
C MET A 283 -74.10 -46.85 -112.89
N LEU A 284 -74.44 -47.20 -111.65
CA LEU A 284 -75.72 -47.85 -111.33
C LEU A 284 -76.93 -46.94 -111.59
N LYS A 285 -76.80 -45.64 -111.31
CA LYS A 285 -77.81 -44.63 -111.64
C LYS A 285 -78.05 -44.53 -113.15
N GLN A 286 -76.99 -44.58 -113.96
CA GLN A 286 -77.09 -44.63 -115.43
C GLN A 286 -77.77 -45.91 -115.94
N LYS A 287 -77.60 -47.04 -115.24
CA LYS A 287 -78.27 -48.32 -115.55
C LYS A 287 -79.71 -48.44 -114.99
N GLY A 288 -80.29 -47.34 -114.51
CA GLY A 288 -81.71 -47.27 -114.10
C GLY A 288 -82.02 -47.88 -112.74
N VAL A 289 -81.01 -48.24 -111.93
CA VAL A 289 -81.22 -48.76 -110.57
C VAL A 289 -81.57 -47.61 -109.63
N ARG A 290 -82.69 -47.73 -108.91
CA ARG A 290 -83.18 -46.70 -107.98
C ARG A 290 -82.27 -46.68 -106.73
N LEU A 291 -81.47 -45.63 -106.57
CA LEU A 291 -80.48 -45.51 -105.49
C LEU A 291 -80.77 -44.34 -104.53
N PRO A 292 -80.49 -44.47 -103.21
CA PRO A 292 -80.56 -43.37 -102.25
C PRO A 292 -79.54 -42.25 -102.54
N SER A 293 -79.91 -40.99 -102.29
CA SER A 293 -79.03 -39.83 -102.50
C SER A 293 -77.78 -39.87 -101.62
N LEU A 294 -76.59 -39.70 -102.21
CA LEU A 294 -75.30 -39.75 -101.51
C LEU A 294 -75.00 -38.54 -100.62
N TYR A 295 -75.73 -37.42 -100.76
CA TYR A 295 -75.43 -36.16 -100.07
C TYR A 295 -76.31 -35.87 -98.85
N ASN A 296 -77.16 -36.80 -98.42
CA ASN A 296 -78.00 -36.62 -97.24
C ASN A 296 -77.37 -37.27 -96.00
N ILE A 297 -76.21 -36.76 -95.58
CA ILE A 297 -75.69 -36.97 -94.23
C ILE A 297 -75.34 -35.60 -93.66
N ASP A 298 -76.37 -34.76 -93.54
CA ASP A 298 -76.37 -33.70 -92.55
C ASP A 298 -77.18 -34.19 -91.35
N THR A 299 -76.63 -33.98 -90.15
CA THR A 299 -77.35 -33.98 -88.85
C THR A 299 -77.84 -35.30 -88.25
N VAL A 300 -76.93 -36.18 -87.77
CA VAL A 300 -77.18 -36.92 -86.50
C VAL A 300 -75.87 -37.19 -85.76
N THR A 301 -75.35 -36.18 -85.05
CA THR A 301 -74.74 -36.30 -83.71
C THR A 301 -74.55 -34.91 -83.11
N SER A 302 -75.65 -34.23 -82.81
CA SER A 302 -75.70 -33.16 -81.80
C SER A 302 -76.54 -33.71 -80.64
N SER A 303 -75.95 -34.02 -79.49
CA SER A 303 -75.92 -33.19 -78.26
C SER A 303 -75.82 -34.16 -77.04
N PRO A 304 -75.41 -33.77 -75.80
CA PRO A 304 -75.60 -32.47 -75.19
C PRO A 304 -74.36 -31.77 -74.62
N THR A 305 -74.39 -30.46 -74.77
CA THR A 305 -73.81 -29.48 -73.86
C THR A 305 -74.30 -29.73 -72.44
N ASN A 306 -73.39 -29.87 -71.48
CA ASN A 306 -73.71 -29.64 -70.07
C ASN A 306 -72.86 -28.46 -69.58
N SER A 307 -73.38 -27.26 -69.82
CA SER A 307 -72.98 -26.05 -69.13
C SER A 307 -73.70 -26.03 -67.77
N LYS A 308 -72.96 -26.27 -66.69
CA LYS A 308 -73.38 -25.89 -65.34
C LYS A 308 -72.31 -25.05 -64.68
N GLY A 309 -72.70 -23.84 -64.31
CA GLY A 309 -72.33 -23.31 -62.98
C GLY A 309 -71.10 -22.44 -62.91
N ARG A 310 -71.27 -21.18 -63.31
CA ARG A 310 -70.50 -20.04 -62.82
C ARG A 310 -70.66 -19.89 -61.29
N ARG A 311 -69.59 -19.43 -60.61
CA ARG A 311 -69.48 -18.69 -59.33
C ARG A 311 -69.19 -19.51 -58.05
N LYS A 312 -67.99 -19.39 -57.46
CA LYS A 312 -67.53 -18.34 -56.52
C LYS A 312 -66.25 -18.81 -55.80
N SER A 313 -65.17 -18.04 -55.87
CA SER A 313 -64.25 -17.88 -54.72
C SER A 313 -64.97 -17.01 -53.66
N PRO A 314 -64.71 -17.14 -52.35
CA PRO A 314 -63.45 -16.61 -51.79
C PRO A 314 -62.86 -17.33 -50.54
N ALA A 315 -61.57 -17.02 -50.30
CA ALA A 315 -60.87 -16.86 -49.02
C ALA A 315 -60.87 -17.98 -47.95
N ARG A 316 -59.69 -18.58 -47.75
CA ARG A 316 -58.93 -18.44 -46.50
C ARG A 316 -57.44 -18.67 -46.75
#